data_AF-A0A519Z1Y2-F1
#
_entry.id   AF-A0A519Z1Y2-F1
#
_cell.length_a   1.000
_cell.length_b   1.000
_cell.length_c   1.000
_cell.angle_alpha   90.00
_cell.angle_beta   90.00
_cell.angle_gamma   90.00
#
_symmetry.space_group_name_H-M   'P 1'
#
loop_
_entity.id
_entity.type
_entity.pdbx_description
1 polymer ?
#
loop_
_entity_poly.entity_id
_entity_poly.type
_entity_poly.pdbx_seq_one_letter_code
_entity_poly.pdbx_strand_id
1 'polypeptide(L)'
;IMAYTASALSFMLQNLNKPVVLTGSQLPIGEIRNDAKENLITALEIAATKGADGSAMVPEVTIYFDYQLFRGNRAIKYNSDKFEAFQSPNYPLLAEAGVNLEFYKHNILQPNGANLELCTNFNASIGVLKMYPGITPQAVKAVTEAAVDAIVLETFGAGNTTTDQWFLDCVGKAIKEGKVLVDISQCKRGSVQLGKYETSSKLKDLGVVSGFDLTFEATITKLMYLLGKRLANHQVNSLMEQNLNGELTN
;
A
#
# COMPACT_ATOMS: atom_id res chain seq x y z
N ILE A 1 8.03 -4.52 8.23
CA ILE A 1 7.73 -5.85 7.63
C ILE A 1 6.23 -6.13 7.64
N MET A 2 5.55 -6.13 8.80
CA MET A 2 4.10 -6.47 8.88
C MET A 2 3.19 -5.70 7.91
N ALA A 3 3.33 -4.38 7.75
CA ALA A 3 2.54 -3.58 6.79
C ALA A 3 2.74 -4.04 5.33
N TYR A 4 3.98 -4.35 4.93
CA TYR A 4 4.25 -4.93 3.60
C TYR A 4 3.62 -6.32 3.46
N THR A 5 3.72 -7.17 4.49
CA THR A 5 3.13 -8.51 4.46
C THR A 5 1.60 -8.45 4.33
N ALA A 6 0.95 -7.58 5.12
CA ALA A 6 -0.50 -7.38 5.04
C ALA A 6 -0.91 -6.84 3.66
N SER A 7 -0.14 -5.89 3.11
CA SER A 7 -0.37 -5.35 1.77
C SER A 7 -0.24 -6.43 0.70
N ALA A 8 0.85 -7.21 0.71
CA ALA A 8 1.07 -8.30 -0.23
C ALA A 8 -0.04 -9.35 -0.16
N LEU A 9 -0.38 -9.82 1.05
CA LEU A 9 -1.45 -10.80 1.25
C LEU A 9 -2.81 -10.30 0.73
N SER A 10 -3.09 -9.00 0.84
CA SER A 10 -4.33 -8.43 0.31
C SER A 10 -4.45 -8.59 -1.21
N PHE A 11 -3.33 -8.54 -1.94
CA PHE A 11 -3.31 -8.78 -3.39
C PHE A 11 -3.21 -10.26 -3.76
N MET A 12 -2.54 -11.08 -2.92
CA MET A 12 -2.40 -12.52 -3.13
C MET A 12 -3.73 -13.28 -2.96
N LEU A 13 -4.52 -12.90 -1.96
CA LEU A 13 -5.76 -13.57 -1.56
C LEU A 13 -6.97 -12.92 -2.24
N GLN A 14 -7.16 -13.20 -3.52
CA GLN A 14 -8.30 -12.69 -4.29
C GLN A 14 -9.61 -13.37 -3.84
N ASN A 15 -10.71 -12.61 -3.78
CA ASN A 15 -12.02 -13.11 -3.33
C ASN A 15 -11.99 -13.68 -1.89
N LEU A 16 -11.24 -13.03 -1.00
CA LEU A 16 -11.15 -13.45 0.39
C LEU A 16 -12.51 -13.28 1.09
N ASN A 17 -13.03 -14.38 1.64
CA ASN A 17 -14.33 -14.41 2.35
C ASN A 17 -14.18 -14.75 3.85
N LYS A 18 -12.93 -14.80 4.35
CA LYS A 18 -12.57 -15.13 5.73
C LYS A 18 -11.56 -14.12 6.25
N PRO A 19 -11.53 -13.82 7.55
CA PRO A 19 -10.62 -12.83 8.09
C PRO A 19 -9.18 -13.35 8.07
N VAL A 20 -8.24 -12.46 7.73
CA VAL A 20 -6.81 -12.67 7.93
C VAL A 20 -6.30 -11.50 8.77
N VAL A 21 -6.10 -11.73 10.07
CA VAL A 21 -5.67 -10.70 11.02
C VAL A 21 -4.19 -10.87 11.31
N LEU A 22 -3.37 -9.94 10.84
CA LEU A 22 -1.97 -9.86 11.24
C LEU A 22 -1.89 -9.08 12.55
N THR A 23 -1.11 -9.60 13.49
CA THR A 23 -0.83 -8.91 14.75
C THR A 23 0.59 -9.26 15.22
N GLY A 24 1.01 -8.66 16.33
CA GLY A 24 2.32 -8.91 16.92
C GLY A 24 2.44 -8.18 18.25
N SER A 25 3.66 -7.80 18.59
CA SER A 25 3.97 -7.04 19.80
C SER A 25 5.22 -6.20 19.61
N GLN A 26 5.34 -5.13 20.39
CA GLN A 26 6.59 -4.41 20.53
C GLN A 26 7.51 -5.08 21.56
N LEU A 27 6.94 -5.69 22.61
CA LEU A 27 7.69 -6.42 23.61
C LEU A 27 7.43 -7.94 23.50
N PRO A 28 8.47 -8.78 23.62
CA PRO A 28 8.30 -10.23 23.64
C PRO A 28 7.27 -10.68 24.70
N ILE A 29 6.52 -11.74 24.41
CA ILE A 29 5.43 -12.24 25.29
C ILE A 29 5.87 -12.62 26.71
N GLY A 30 7.17 -12.92 26.89
CA GLY A 30 7.78 -13.24 28.18
C GLY A 30 8.15 -12.02 29.03
N GLU A 31 8.17 -10.81 28.45
CA GLU A 31 8.58 -9.59 29.15
C GLU A 31 7.45 -8.98 29.98
N ILE A 32 7.80 -8.26 31.05
CA ILE A 32 6.84 -7.53 31.87
C ILE A 32 6.32 -6.31 31.11
N ARG A 33 5.00 -6.06 31.16
CA ARG A 33 4.28 -4.99 30.42
C ARG A 33 4.29 -5.15 28.90
N ASN A 34 4.23 -6.39 28.41
CA ASN A 34 4.08 -6.66 26.98
C ASN A 34 2.63 -6.50 26.49
N ASP A 35 2.50 -6.17 25.21
CA ASP A 35 1.27 -6.04 24.44
C ASP A 35 0.86 -7.34 23.71
N ALA A 36 1.72 -8.37 23.72
CA ALA A 36 1.56 -9.57 22.91
C ALA A 36 0.31 -10.39 23.25
N LYS A 37 -0.01 -10.53 24.55
CA LYS A 37 -1.16 -11.33 25.00
C LYS A 37 -2.49 -10.72 24.55
N GLU A 38 -2.67 -9.45 24.84
CA GLU A 38 -3.88 -8.71 24.48
C GLU A 38 -4.05 -8.64 22.96
N ASN A 39 -2.97 -8.31 22.24
CA ASN A 39 -2.97 -8.28 20.78
C ASN A 39 -3.40 -9.62 20.16
N LEU A 40 -2.87 -10.74 20.67
CA LEU A 40 -3.19 -12.07 20.17
C LEU A 40 -4.64 -12.48 20.48
N ILE A 41 -5.11 -12.27 21.71
CA ILE A 41 -6.46 -12.66 22.14
C ILE A 41 -7.50 -11.90 21.32
N THR A 42 -7.37 -10.58 21.20
CA THR A 42 -8.34 -9.79 20.45
C THR A 42 -8.26 -10.08 18.94
N ALA A 43 -7.07 -10.34 18.38
CA ALA A 43 -6.98 -10.77 16.98
C ALA A 43 -7.73 -12.08 16.71
N LEU A 44 -7.69 -13.04 17.64
CA LEU A 44 -8.48 -14.27 17.56
C LEU A 44 -9.98 -14.01 17.68
N GLU A 45 -10.39 -13.11 18.58
CA GLU A 45 -11.78 -12.69 18.75
C GLU A 45 -12.32 -12.05 17.46
N ILE A 46 -11.57 -11.12 16.86
CA ILE A 46 -11.90 -10.50 15.57
C ILE A 46 -12.03 -11.57 14.47
N ALA A 47 -11.09 -12.52 14.41
CA ALA A 47 -11.12 -13.59 13.40
C ALA A 47 -12.30 -14.56 13.59
N ALA A 48 -12.77 -14.75 14.82
CA ALA A 48 -13.93 -15.59 15.13
C ALA A 48 -15.27 -14.87 14.93
N THR A 49 -15.29 -13.54 14.99
CA THR A 49 -16.53 -12.75 14.97
C THR A 49 -17.28 -12.88 13.64
N LYS A 50 -18.59 -13.12 13.74
CA LYS A 50 -19.50 -13.30 12.61
C LYS A 50 -20.54 -12.19 12.51
N GLY A 51 -20.95 -11.87 11.29
CA GLY A 51 -22.13 -11.06 11.00
C GLY A 51 -23.43 -11.79 11.34
N ALA A 52 -24.54 -11.08 11.24
CA ALA A 52 -25.88 -11.62 11.52
C ALA A 52 -26.28 -12.77 10.57
N ASP A 53 -25.68 -12.82 9.39
CA ASP A 53 -25.85 -13.85 8.36
C ASP A 53 -24.87 -15.02 8.50
N GLY A 54 -24.03 -15.04 9.55
CA GLY A 54 -23.00 -16.05 9.78
C GLY A 54 -21.73 -15.87 8.94
N SER A 55 -21.65 -14.83 8.10
CA SER A 55 -20.44 -14.49 7.35
C SER A 55 -19.36 -13.89 8.26
N ALA A 56 -18.10 -13.84 7.80
CA ALA A 56 -17.05 -13.18 8.56
C ALA A 56 -17.34 -11.68 8.72
N MET A 57 -17.18 -11.14 9.93
CA MET A 57 -17.40 -9.70 10.17
C MET A 57 -16.43 -8.82 9.37
N VAL A 58 -15.17 -9.29 9.19
CA VAL A 58 -14.13 -8.57 8.45
C VAL A 58 -13.44 -9.53 7.48
N PRO A 59 -13.98 -9.76 6.27
CA PRO A 59 -13.39 -10.67 5.29
C PRO A 59 -12.22 -10.01 4.51
N GLU A 60 -11.27 -9.45 5.24
CA GLU A 60 -10.12 -8.72 4.69
C GLU A 60 -8.80 -9.19 5.31
N VAL A 61 -7.70 -8.82 4.65
CA VAL A 61 -6.38 -8.83 5.28
C VAL A 61 -6.23 -7.54 6.09
N THR A 62 -6.01 -7.69 7.39
CA THR A 62 -6.00 -6.59 8.36
C THR A 62 -4.77 -6.62 9.23
N ILE A 63 -4.48 -5.48 9.86
CA ILE A 63 -3.52 -5.40 10.97
C ILE A 63 -4.29 -4.98 12.22
N TYR A 64 -4.15 -5.77 13.28
CA TYR A 64 -4.64 -5.41 14.61
C TYR A 64 -3.46 -5.07 15.52
N PHE A 65 -3.48 -3.86 16.09
CA PHE A 65 -2.46 -3.38 17.00
C PHE A 65 -3.01 -2.24 17.85
N ASP A 66 -2.63 -2.18 19.13
CA ASP A 66 -2.97 -1.08 20.04
C ASP A 66 -4.47 -0.73 20.02
N TYR A 67 -5.31 -1.76 20.20
CA TYR A 67 -6.77 -1.64 20.23
C TYR A 67 -7.44 -1.20 18.92
N GLN A 68 -6.69 -1.10 17.82
CA GLN A 68 -7.18 -0.63 16.53
C GLN A 68 -7.04 -1.69 15.45
N LEU A 69 -8.08 -1.83 14.61
CA LEU A 69 -8.06 -2.69 13.43
C LEU A 69 -7.97 -1.85 12.15
N PHE A 70 -6.90 -2.05 11.39
CA PHE A 70 -6.63 -1.34 10.14
C PHE A 70 -6.82 -2.25 8.94
N ARG A 71 -7.25 -1.70 7.80
CA ARG A 71 -7.10 -2.36 6.50
C ARG A 71 -5.62 -2.55 6.20
N GLY A 72 -5.20 -3.78 5.90
CA GLY A 72 -3.79 -4.16 5.82
C GLY A 72 -2.99 -3.37 4.79
N ASN A 73 -3.57 -3.12 3.61
CA ASN A 73 -2.97 -2.34 2.52
C ASN A 73 -3.16 -0.82 2.63
N ARG A 74 -3.67 -0.33 3.76
CA ARG A 74 -3.74 1.10 4.11
C ARG A 74 -2.84 1.46 5.28
N ALA A 75 -2.29 0.46 5.96
CA ALA A 75 -1.50 0.62 7.17
C ALA A 75 -0.02 0.88 6.87
N ILE A 76 0.62 1.67 7.74
CA ILE A 76 2.08 1.89 7.77
C ILE A 76 2.58 1.65 9.19
N LYS A 77 3.85 1.25 9.36
CA LYS A 77 4.49 1.32 10.69
C LYS A 77 4.91 2.77 10.92
N TYR A 78 4.18 3.46 11.77
CA TYR A 78 4.37 4.88 12.07
C TYR A 78 5.42 5.11 13.18
N ASN A 79 5.46 4.24 14.19
CA ASN A 79 6.35 4.40 15.35
C ASN A 79 7.15 3.13 15.66
N SER A 80 8.44 3.28 15.97
CA SER A 80 9.31 2.15 16.36
C SER A 80 9.26 1.83 17.85
N ASP A 81 8.92 2.82 18.69
CA ASP A 81 9.17 2.76 20.13
C ASP A 81 7.86 2.71 20.94
N LYS A 82 6.76 3.23 20.39
CA LYS A 82 5.44 3.22 21.02
C LYS A 82 4.64 1.96 20.65
N PHE A 83 3.71 1.59 21.54
CA PHE A 83 2.69 0.56 21.27
C PHE A 83 1.76 0.95 20.12
N GLU A 84 1.43 2.24 19.99
CA GLU A 84 0.79 2.84 18.81
C GLU A 84 1.75 2.83 17.60
N ALA A 85 2.05 1.62 17.12
CA ALA A 85 3.10 1.35 16.16
C ALA A 85 2.62 1.53 14.72
N PHE A 86 1.33 1.37 14.48
CA PHE A 86 0.70 1.37 13.17
C PHE A 86 -0.34 2.48 13.06
N GLN A 87 -0.48 3.02 11.85
CA GLN A 87 -1.52 3.98 11.52
C GLN A 87 -2.02 3.73 10.10
N SER A 88 -3.23 4.22 9.79
CA SER A 88 -3.81 4.23 8.44
C SER A 88 -4.10 5.68 8.04
N PRO A 89 -3.13 6.40 7.44
CA PRO A 89 -3.24 7.85 7.26
C PRO A 89 -4.36 8.31 6.32
N ASN A 90 -4.70 7.48 5.33
CA ASN A 90 -5.64 7.80 4.24
C ASN A 90 -6.94 6.98 4.29
N TYR A 91 -7.12 6.12 5.29
CA TYR A 91 -8.34 5.32 5.42
C TYR A 91 -8.74 5.13 6.89
N PRO A 92 -10.03 5.24 7.25
CA PRO A 92 -10.47 5.07 8.63
C PRO A 92 -10.25 3.65 9.16
N LEU A 93 -10.38 3.49 10.48
CA LEU A 93 -10.35 2.19 11.14
C LEU A 93 -11.48 1.28 10.66
N LEU A 94 -11.25 -0.03 10.70
CA LEU A 94 -12.27 -1.05 10.46
C LEU A 94 -13.00 -1.44 11.74
N ALA A 95 -12.28 -1.41 12.87
CA ALA A 95 -12.83 -1.65 14.20
C ALA A 95 -11.95 -1.02 15.29
N GLU A 96 -12.53 -0.84 16.47
CA GLU A 96 -11.85 -0.41 17.69
C GLU A 96 -12.22 -1.37 18.85
N ALA A 97 -11.23 -1.74 19.66
CA ALA A 97 -11.37 -2.63 20.80
C ALA A 97 -11.42 -1.83 22.11
N GLY A 98 -12.63 -1.49 22.54
CA GLY A 98 -12.89 -0.91 23.85
C GLY A 98 -13.35 -1.96 24.85
N VAL A 99 -14.33 -1.60 25.70
CA VAL A 99 -15.07 -2.58 26.53
C VAL A 99 -15.74 -3.66 25.66
N ASN A 100 -16.14 -3.29 24.45
CA ASN A 100 -16.64 -4.18 23.41
C ASN A 100 -15.86 -3.92 22.11
N LEU A 101 -15.86 -4.90 21.20
CA LEU A 101 -15.42 -4.71 19.82
C LEU A 101 -16.46 -3.94 19.02
N GLU A 102 -16.11 -2.75 18.55
CA GLU A 102 -16.94 -1.92 17.67
C GLU A 102 -16.45 -2.01 16.23
N PHE A 103 -17.27 -2.55 15.32
CA PHE A 103 -16.95 -2.69 13.90
C PHE A 103 -17.60 -1.59 13.05
N TYR A 104 -16.80 -0.83 12.31
CA TYR A 104 -17.25 0.20 11.40
C TYR A 104 -17.61 -0.41 10.04
N LYS A 105 -18.78 -1.06 9.94
CA LYS A 105 -19.21 -1.84 8.77
C LYS A 105 -19.12 -1.11 7.43
N HIS A 106 -19.33 0.20 7.40
CA HIS A 106 -19.22 1.02 6.18
C HIS A 106 -17.78 1.12 5.64
N ASN A 107 -16.78 0.85 6.48
CA ASN A 107 -15.37 0.87 6.10
C ASN A 107 -14.88 -0.52 5.66
N ILE A 108 -15.66 -1.59 5.86
CA ILE A 108 -15.26 -2.96 5.61
C ILE A 108 -15.71 -3.41 4.21
N LEU A 109 -14.79 -4.01 3.44
CA LEU A 109 -15.07 -4.60 2.13
C LEU A 109 -16.08 -5.73 2.26
N GLN A 110 -17.00 -5.78 1.30
CA GLN A 110 -17.97 -6.84 1.21
C GLN A 110 -17.43 -7.97 0.32
N PRO A 111 -17.59 -9.23 0.72
CA PRO A 111 -17.18 -10.36 -0.09
C PRO A 111 -18.01 -10.40 -1.38
N ASN A 112 -17.38 -10.75 -2.50
CA ASN A 112 -18.05 -10.82 -3.80
C ASN A 112 -18.73 -12.18 -4.07
N GLY A 113 -18.65 -13.12 -3.13
CA GLY A 113 -19.23 -14.45 -3.23
C GLY A 113 -18.46 -15.44 -4.10
N ALA A 114 -17.36 -15.04 -4.73
CA ALA A 114 -16.51 -15.92 -5.52
C ALA A 114 -15.60 -16.79 -4.63
N ASN A 115 -15.06 -17.87 -5.19
CA ASN A 115 -14.09 -18.72 -4.50
C ASN A 115 -12.74 -18.01 -4.35
N LEU A 116 -12.08 -18.25 -3.21
CA LEU A 116 -10.73 -17.75 -2.94
C LEU A 116 -9.78 -18.20 -4.06
N GLU A 117 -9.05 -17.25 -4.64
CA GLU A 117 -7.96 -17.50 -5.57
C GLU A 117 -6.64 -17.00 -4.97
N LEU A 118 -5.61 -17.85 -5.01
CA LEU A 118 -4.29 -17.53 -4.49
C LEU A 118 -3.34 -17.21 -5.65
N CYS A 119 -2.79 -15.99 -5.66
CA CYS A 119 -1.73 -15.59 -6.57
C CYS A 119 -0.40 -15.45 -5.83
N THR A 120 0.59 -16.29 -6.15
CA THR A 120 1.92 -16.28 -5.48
C THR A 120 3.04 -15.76 -6.36
N ASN A 121 2.81 -15.56 -7.66
CA ASN A 121 3.85 -15.10 -8.57
C ASN A 121 4.05 -13.58 -8.41
N PHE A 122 5.21 -13.19 -7.89
CA PHE A 122 5.58 -11.79 -7.62
C PHE A 122 6.88 -11.47 -8.33
N ASN A 123 6.99 -10.26 -8.87
CA ASN A 123 8.23 -9.73 -9.44
C ASN A 123 8.73 -8.55 -8.61
N ALA A 124 9.87 -8.73 -7.94
CA ALA A 124 10.47 -7.72 -7.06
C ALA A 124 11.40 -6.72 -7.79
N SER A 125 11.44 -6.74 -9.12
CA SER A 125 12.29 -5.89 -9.97
C SER A 125 11.79 -4.43 -9.98
N ILE A 126 11.97 -3.74 -8.85
CA ILE A 126 11.43 -2.39 -8.61
C ILE A 126 12.53 -1.47 -8.07
N GLY A 127 12.72 -0.32 -8.73
CA GLY A 127 13.54 0.78 -8.24
C GLY A 127 12.71 1.81 -7.46
N VAL A 128 13.36 2.61 -6.60
CA VAL A 128 12.71 3.70 -5.87
C VAL A 128 13.52 4.97 -6.04
N LEU A 129 12.88 6.02 -6.54
CA LEU A 129 13.46 7.35 -6.67
C LEU A 129 12.75 8.30 -5.71
N LYS A 130 13.39 8.60 -4.59
CA LYS A 130 12.90 9.58 -3.62
C LYS A 130 13.42 10.97 -3.95
N MET A 131 12.51 11.91 -4.17
CA MET A 131 12.88 13.29 -4.48
C MET A 131 13.36 14.03 -3.22
N TYR A 132 14.37 14.88 -3.36
CA TYR A 132 14.82 15.79 -2.31
C TYR A 132 15.42 17.06 -2.95
N PRO A 133 15.42 18.21 -2.26
CA PRO A 133 16.04 19.41 -2.79
C PRO A 133 17.53 19.19 -3.06
N GLY A 134 17.98 19.51 -4.27
CA GLY A 134 19.37 19.28 -4.69
C GLY A 134 19.65 17.89 -5.26
N ILE A 135 18.63 17.09 -5.57
CA ILE A 135 18.81 15.82 -6.29
C ILE A 135 19.57 16.04 -7.61
N THR A 136 20.56 15.20 -7.89
CA THR A 136 21.46 15.38 -9.04
C THR A 136 21.06 14.51 -10.23
N PRO A 137 21.47 14.87 -11.46
CA PRO A 137 21.28 14.02 -12.63
C PRO A 137 21.85 12.61 -12.46
N GLN A 138 22.98 12.46 -11.76
CA GLN A 138 23.61 11.16 -11.51
C GLN A 138 22.76 10.28 -10.60
N ALA A 139 22.16 10.84 -9.54
CA ALA A 139 21.29 10.10 -8.64
C ALA A 139 20.03 9.61 -9.35
N VAL A 140 19.41 10.48 -10.17
CA VAL A 140 18.24 10.12 -10.97
C VAL A 140 18.60 9.04 -11.99
N LYS A 141 19.68 9.22 -12.75
CA LYS A 141 20.15 8.24 -13.74
C LYS A 141 20.43 6.87 -13.12
N ALA A 142 21.07 6.84 -11.95
CA ALA A 142 21.37 5.58 -11.27
C ALA A 142 20.10 4.74 -11.01
N VAL A 143 18.96 5.38 -10.70
CA VAL A 143 17.68 4.68 -10.52
C VAL A 143 16.97 4.45 -11.86
N THR A 144 16.89 5.46 -12.73
CA THR A 144 16.15 5.35 -13.99
C THR A 144 16.81 4.41 -15.01
N GLU A 145 18.13 4.21 -14.93
CA GLU A 145 18.89 3.30 -15.79
C GLU A 145 19.13 1.92 -15.15
N ALA A 146 18.75 1.72 -13.88
CA ALA A 146 18.83 0.41 -13.24
C ALA A 146 18.01 -0.63 -14.02
N ALA A 147 18.49 -1.87 -14.05
CA ALA A 147 17.81 -3.00 -14.69
C ALA A 147 16.61 -3.48 -13.85
N VAL A 148 15.57 -2.65 -13.80
CA VAL A 148 14.31 -2.88 -13.09
C VAL A 148 13.12 -2.72 -14.02
N ASP A 149 12.02 -3.40 -13.72
CA ASP A 149 10.80 -3.40 -14.54
C ASP A 149 9.84 -2.26 -14.15
N ALA A 150 9.93 -1.76 -12.92
CA ALA A 150 9.17 -0.59 -12.47
C ALA A 150 10.00 0.33 -11.57
N ILE A 151 9.56 1.58 -11.47
CA ILE A 151 10.15 2.59 -10.58
C ILE A 151 9.02 3.31 -9.83
N VAL A 152 9.15 3.37 -8.51
CA VAL A 152 8.31 4.21 -7.66
C VAL A 152 8.99 5.57 -7.48
N LEU A 153 8.31 6.64 -7.88
CA LEU A 153 8.73 8.02 -7.63
C LEU A 153 8.07 8.47 -6.33
N GLU A 154 8.85 8.75 -5.28
CA GLU A 154 8.32 9.42 -4.09
C GLU A 154 8.53 10.94 -4.24
N THR A 155 7.47 11.68 -4.51
CA THR A 155 7.51 13.10 -4.89
C THR A 155 6.96 14.02 -3.78
N PHE A 156 7.06 15.33 -3.98
CA PHE A 156 6.60 16.30 -2.98
C PHE A 156 5.10 16.56 -3.07
N GLY A 157 4.42 16.64 -1.93
CA GLY A 157 3.02 17.09 -1.87
C GLY A 157 2.11 16.24 -2.76
N ALA A 158 1.45 16.87 -3.72
CA ALA A 158 0.46 16.22 -4.58
C ALA A 158 1.03 15.65 -5.91
N GLY A 159 2.33 15.33 -5.98
CA GLY A 159 2.96 14.81 -7.20
C GLY A 159 4.04 15.71 -7.82
N ASN A 160 4.67 16.59 -7.03
CA ASN A 160 5.57 17.62 -7.55
C ASN A 160 7.03 17.15 -7.61
N THR A 161 7.68 17.39 -8.75
CA THR A 161 9.09 17.09 -9.03
C THR A 161 9.79 18.33 -9.62
N THR A 162 11.10 18.21 -9.94
CA THR A 162 11.76 19.20 -10.80
C THR A 162 11.23 19.09 -12.22
N THR A 163 11.10 20.22 -12.92
CA THR A 163 10.68 20.29 -14.33
C THR A 163 11.84 20.50 -15.28
N ASP A 164 13.08 20.44 -14.78
CA ASP A 164 14.27 20.54 -15.60
C ASP A 164 14.28 19.45 -16.68
N GLN A 165 14.69 19.84 -17.89
CA GLN A 165 14.65 18.94 -19.04
C GLN A 165 15.48 17.65 -18.82
N TRP A 166 16.63 17.76 -18.16
CA TRP A 166 17.49 16.60 -17.87
C TRP A 166 16.77 15.52 -17.04
N PHE A 167 15.85 15.91 -16.16
CA PHE A 167 15.08 15.00 -15.33
C PHE A 167 13.97 14.33 -16.15
N LEU A 168 13.22 15.13 -16.91
CA LEU A 168 12.16 14.65 -17.81
C LEU A 168 12.71 13.69 -18.86
N ASP A 169 13.94 13.93 -19.35
CA ASP A 169 14.62 13.05 -20.29
C ASP A 169 14.95 11.69 -19.66
N CYS A 170 15.38 11.66 -18.39
CA CYS A 170 15.66 10.41 -17.67
C CYS A 170 14.39 9.59 -17.44
N VAL A 171 13.32 10.26 -16.99
CA VAL A 171 11.98 9.66 -16.78
C VAL A 171 11.41 9.13 -18.10
N GLY A 172 11.42 9.96 -19.15
CA GLY A 172 10.92 9.59 -20.47
C GLY A 172 11.72 8.45 -21.12
N LYS A 173 13.05 8.41 -20.92
CA LYS A 173 13.90 7.29 -21.35
C LYS A 173 13.51 5.99 -20.66
N ALA A 174 13.34 6.00 -19.33
CA ALA A 174 12.93 4.83 -18.57
C ALA A 174 11.58 4.25 -19.05
N ILE A 175 10.59 5.11 -19.32
CA ILE A 175 9.29 4.69 -19.87
C ILE A 175 9.44 4.09 -21.27
N LYS A 176 10.24 4.72 -22.14
CA LYS A 176 10.53 4.22 -23.50
C LYS A 176 11.25 2.86 -23.50
N GLU A 177 12.07 2.60 -22.48
CA GLU A 177 12.71 1.30 -22.24
C GLU A 177 11.75 0.24 -21.68
N GLY A 178 10.48 0.60 -21.46
CA GLY A 178 9.45 -0.33 -21.02
C GLY A 178 9.33 -0.45 -19.50
N LYS A 179 9.76 0.57 -18.73
CA LYS A 179 9.56 0.58 -17.27
C LYS A 179 8.22 1.19 -16.90
N VAL A 180 7.55 0.62 -15.91
CA VAL A 180 6.35 1.20 -15.30
C VAL A 180 6.77 2.22 -14.25
N LEU A 181 6.32 3.47 -14.36
CA LEU A 181 6.65 4.54 -13.41
C LEU A 181 5.40 4.97 -12.65
N VAL A 182 5.43 4.86 -11.32
CA VAL A 182 4.31 5.22 -10.43
C VAL A 182 4.73 6.38 -9.53
N ASP A 183 3.95 7.45 -9.51
CA ASP A 183 4.16 8.60 -8.61
C ASP A 183 3.31 8.47 -7.34
N ILE A 184 3.97 8.48 -6.18
CA ILE A 184 3.35 8.59 -4.86
C ILE A 184 3.93 9.75 -4.07
N SER A 185 3.16 10.24 -3.09
CA SER A 185 3.64 11.30 -2.21
C SER A 185 4.61 10.78 -1.15
N GLN A 186 5.63 11.58 -0.83
CA GLN A 186 6.40 11.40 0.40
C GLN A 186 5.59 11.74 1.66
N CYS A 187 4.52 12.53 1.52
CA CYS A 187 3.63 12.85 2.62
C CYS A 187 2.85 11.59 3.03
N LYS A 188 2.74 11.35 4.34
CA LYS A 188 1.99 10.18 4.85
C LYS A 188 0.50 10.25 4.58
N ARG A 189 -0.07 11.45 4.51
CA ARG A 189 -1.48 11.71 4.23
C ARG A 189 -1.62 12.62 3.01
N GLY A 190 -2.64 12.34 2.21
CA GLY A 190 -2.93 13.06 0.96
C GLY A 190 -2.92 12.12 -0.24
N SER A 191 -3.15 12.71 -1.42
CA SER A 191 -3.24 11.99 -2.68
C SER A 191 -2.45 12.72 -3.76
N VAL A 192 -1.73 11.97 -4.60
CA VAL A 192 -1.12 12.47 -5.83
C VAL A 192 -2.21 12.82 -6.84
N GLN A 193 -2.12 14.01 -7.41
CA GLN A 193 -3.08 14.57 -8.37
C GLN A 193 -2.34 14.99 -9.63
N LEU A 194 -1.90 14.01 -10.42
CA LEU A 194 -1.18 14.25 -11.66
C LEU A 194 -2.01 15.12 -12.63
N GLY A 195 -1.41 16.23 -13.07
CA GLY A 195 -2.05 17.20 -13.97
C GLY A 195 -2.68 18.40 -13.25
N LYS A 196 -2.70 18.43 -11.91
CA LYS A 196 -3.20 19.59 -11.16
C LYS A 196 -2.27 20.79 -11.20
N TYR A 197 -0.96 20.52 -11.19
CA TYR A 197 0.09 21.52 -11.28
C TYR A 197 0.96 21.27 -12.52
N GLU A 198 1.53 22.33 -13.09
CA GLU A 198 2.34 22.28 -14.32
C GLU A 198 3.46 21.21 -14.25
N THR A 199 4.08 21.09 -13.08
CA THR A 199 5.12 20.09 -12.76
C THR A 199 4.63 18.65 -12.97
N SER A 200 3.45 18.34 -12.47
CA SER A 200 2.83 17.01 -12.53
C SER A 200 2.20 16.70 -13.89
N SER A 201 1.83 17.72 -14.67
CA SER A 201 1.29 17.55 -16.03
C SER A 201 2.33 16.92 -16.97
N LYS A 202 3.58 17.38 -16.90
CA LYS A 202 4.67 16.82 -17.73
C LYS A 202 4.92 15.34 -17.43
N LEU A 203 4.81 14.93 -16.17
CA LEU A 203 4.94 13.51 -15.79
C LEU A 203 3.82 12.66 -16.38
N LYS A 204 2.58 13.16 -16.30
CA LYS A 204 1.41 12.51 -16.88
C LYS A 204 1.55 12.34 -18.39
N ASP A 205 1.99 13.39 -19.08
CA ASP A 205 2.20 13.38 -20.53
C ASP A 205 3.29 12.37 -20.96
N LEU A 206 4.29 12.15 -20.10
CA LEU A 206 5.33 11.13 -20.32
C LEU A 206 4.83 9.70 -20.09
N GLY A 207 3.67 9.51 -19.43
CA GLY A 207 3.10 8.20 -19.12
C GLY A 207 3.36 7.70 -17.70
N VAL A 208 3.74 8.57 -16.77
CA VAL A 208 3.78 8.25 -15.33
C VAL A 208 2.35 8.09 -14.81
N VAL A 209 2.09 7.04 -14.04
CA VAL A 209 0.78 6.79 -13.43
C VAL A 209 0.68 7.32 -12.01
N SER A 210 -0.51 7.76 -11.63
CA SER A 210 -0.75 8.23 -10.27
C SER A 210 -0.94 7.04 -9.33
N GLY A 211 -0.21 7.03 -8.21
CA GLY A 211 -0.50 6.14 -7.09
C GLY A 211 -1.57 6.69 -6.16
N PHE A 212 -2.17 7.86 -6.45
CA PHE A 212 -3.17 8.51 -5.61
C PHE A 212 -2.73 8.59 -4.14
N ASP A 213 -3.50 7.98 -3.23
CA ASP A 213 -3.29 7.97 -1.79
C ASP A 213 -2.72 6.63 -1.28
N LEU A 214 -2.15 5.81 -2.17
CA LEU A 214 -1.44 4.59 -1.81
C LEU A 214 -0.33 4.85 -0.78
N THR A 215 -0.16 3.91 0.14
CA THR A 215 1.06 3.84 0.95
C THR A 215 2.22 3.32 0.12
N PHE A 216 3.46 3.57 0.56
CA PHE A 216 4.64 2.98 -0.08
C PHE A 216 4.58 1.44 -0.02
N GLU A 217 4.16 0.87 1.11
CA GLU A 217 3.98 -0.57 1.31
C GLU A 217 2.99 -1.17 0.31
N ALA A 218 1.83 -0.54 0.12
CA ALA A 218 0.83 -0.97 -0.84
C ALA A 218 1.31 -0.81 -2.28
N THR A 219 2.02 0.28 -2.59
CA THR A 219 2.54 0.54 -3.94
C THR A 219 3.55 -0.51 -4.37
N ILE A 220 4.53 -0.80 -3.53
CA ILE A 220 5.55 -1.83 -3.80
C ILE A 220 4.88 -3.19 -4.01
N THR A 221 4.02 -3.60 -3.08
CA THR A 221 3.40 -4.93 -3.14
C THR A 221 2.38 -5.08 -4.27
N LYS A 222 1.65 -4.01 -4.62
CA LYS A 222 0.76 -3.97 -5.80
C LYS A 222 1.55 -4.09 -7.10
N LEU A 223 2.66 -3.35 -7.24
CA LEU A 223 3.55 -3.50 -8.39
C LEU A 223 4.12 -4.91 -8.49
N MET A 224 4.60 -5.48 -7.38
CA MET A 224 5.15 -6.84 -7.39
C MET A 224 4.12 -7.87 -7.88
N TYR A 225 2.87 -7.73 -7.42
CA TYR A 225 1.74 -8.56 -7.85
C TYR A 225 1.42 -8.37 -9.34
N LEU A 226 1.28 -7.13 -9.81
CA LEU A 226 0.90 -6.85 -11.20
C LEU A 226 2.00 -7.25 -12.20
N LEU A 227 3.26 -6.97 -11.89
CA LEU A 227 4.41 -7.41 -12.69
C LEU A 227 4.52 -8.94 -12.69
N GLY A 228 4.21 -9.59 -11.57
CA GLY A 228 4.12 -11.05 -11.47
C GLY A 228 3.05 -11.66 -12.38
N LYS A 229 1.99 -10.92 -12.73
CA LYS A 229 0.99 -11.38 -13.71
C LYS A 229 1.46 -11.34 -15.16
N ARG A 230 2.67 -10.82 -15.44
CA ARG A 230 3.25 -10.70 -16.79
C ARG A 230 2.31 -10.02 -17.80
N LEU A 231 1.60 -9.00 -17.32
CA LEU A 231 0.71 -8.18 -18.12
C LEU A 231 1.51 -7.21 -18.99
N ALA A 232 0.90 -6.69 -20.05
CA ALA A 232 1.49 -5.58 -20.79
C ALA A 232 1.48 -4.31 -19.94
N ASN A 233 2.49 -3.43 -20.10
CA ASN A 233 2.64 -2.23 -19.27
C ASN A 233 1.39 -1.34 -19.24
N HIS A 234 0.67 -1.20 -20.35
CA HIS A 234 -0.56 -0.40 -20.37
C HIS A 234 -1.65 -0.98 -19.44
N GLN A 235 -1.70 -2.31 -19.28
CA GLN A 235 -2.62 -2.97 -18.34
C GLN A 235 -2.13 -2.79 -16.91
N VAL A 236 -0.82 -2.90 -16.65
CA VAL A 236 -0.24 -2.62 -15.33
C VAL A 236 -0.53 -1.19 -14.91
N ASN A 237 -0.30 -0.22 -15.81
CA ASN A 237 -0.60 1.19 -15.60
C ASN A 237 -2.06 1.41 -15.25
N SER A 238 -2.98 0.82 -16.02
CA SER A 238 -4.42 0.93 -15.75
C SER A 238 -4.81 0.31 -14.40
N LEU A 239 -4.27 -0.86 -14.05
CA LEU A 239 -4.55 -1.53 -12.78
C LEU A 239 -3.91 -0.84 -11.58
N MET A 240 -2.79 -0.13 -11.75
CA MET A 240 -2.18 0.67 -10.70
C MET A 240 -3.11 1.80 -10.23
N GLU A 241 -3.85 2.41 -11.17
CA GLU A 241 -4.80 3.50 -10.91
C GLU A 241 -6.21 3.02 -10.48
N GLN A 242 -6.46 1.71 -10.52
CA GLN A 242 -7.73 1.11 -10.09
C GLN A 242 -7.63 0.55 -8.68
N ASN A 243 -8.67 0.76 -7.87
CA ASN A 243 -8.81 0.10 -6.58
C ASN A 243 -9.10 -1.39 -6.77
N LEU A 244 -8.18 -2.27 -6.32
CA LEU A 244 -8.32 -3.73 -6.43
C LEU A 244 -8.86 -4.36 -5.14
N ASN A 245 -8.36 -3.94 -3.98
CA ASN A 245 -8.60 -4.54 -2.67
C ASN A 245 -8.71 -3.48 -1.56
N GLY A 246 -9.24 -2.30 -1.88
CA GLY A 246 -9.45 -1.20 -0.93
C GLY A 246 -8.23 -0.33 -0.66
N GLU A 247 -7.14 -0.49 -1.41
CA GLU A 247 -5.82 0.12 -1.15
C GLU A 247 -5.72 1.61 -1.51
N LEU A 248 -6.61 2.10 -2.39
CA LEU A 248 -6.59 3.49 -2.85
C LEU A 248 -8.00 4.09 -2.98
N THR A 249 -8.05 5.42 -3.01
CA THR A 249 -9.22 6.25 -3.29
C THR A 249 -8.85 7.23 -4.41
N ASN A 250 -9.52 7.09 -5.56
CA ASN A 250 -9.30 7.87 -6.77
C ASN A 250 -10.36 8.95 -6.99
#